data_AF-A0A165JQ14-F1
#
_entry.id   AF-A0A165JQ14-F1
#
_cell.length_a   1.000
_cell.length_b   1.000
_cell.length_c   1.000
_cell.angle_alpha   90.00
_cell.angle_beta   90.00
_cell.angle_gamma   90.00
#
_symmetry.space_group_name_H-M   'P 1'
#
loop_
_entity.id
_entity.type
_entity.pdbx_description
1 polymer ?
#
loop_
_entity_poly.entity_id
_entity_poly.type
_entity_poly.pdbx_seq_one_letter_code
_entity_poly.pdbx_strand_id
1 'polypeptide(L)' 'GIRHFAFEHANTLNRVLHRLKRAGVSVSGKKAVIANEEAVVVGYRCSFEGRLPEEGNMEKILTW' A
#
# COMPACT_ATOMS: atom_id res chain seq x y z
N GLY A 1 3.28 6.47 -25.57
CA GLY A 1 2.51 7.21 -24.56
C GLY A 1 2.37 6.38 -23.30
N ILE A 2 2.25 7.00 -22.13
CA ILE A 2 1.95 6.31 -20.87
C ILE A 2 0.45 5.98 -20.79
N ARG A 3 0.08 4.86 -20.17
CA ARG A 3 -1.33 4.54 -19.90
C ARG A 3 -1.87 5.49 -18.83
N HIS A 4 -3.10 5.97 -19.01
CA HIS A 4 -3.70 6.98 -18.13
C HIS A 4 -3.64 6.60 -16.65
N PHE A 5 -4.06 5.38 -16.29
CA PHE A 5 -4.07 4.92 -14.90
C PHE A 5 -2.68 4.95 -14.24
N ALA A 6 -1.63 4.62 -14.99
CA ALA A 6 -0.26 4.61 -14.48
C ALA A 6 0.23 6.04 -14.20
N PHE A 7 -0.13 6.99 -15.08
CA PHE A 7 0.16 8.40 -14.90
C PHE A 7 -0.58 9.00 -13.70
N GLU A 8 -1.86 8.69 -13.53
CA GLU A 8 -2.66 9.13 -12.38
C GLU A 8 -2.10 8.60 -11.05
N HIS A 9 -1.69 7.32 -11.02
CA HIS A 9 -1.08 6.73 -9.85
C HIS A 9 0.26 7.42 -9.50
N ALA A 10 1.12 7.64 -10.49
CA ALA A 10 2.39 8.34 -10.30
C ALA A 10 2.20 9.77 -9.77
N ASN A 11 1.22 10.52 -10.32
CA ASN A 11 0.90 11.87 -9.83
C ASN A 11 0.37 11.85 -8.39
N THR A 12 -0.47 10.87 -8.06
CA THR A 12 -1.00 10.71 -6.70
C THR A 12 0.11 10.42 -5.70
N LEU A 13 1.01 9.48 -6.03
CA LEU A 13 2.19 9.17 -5.22
C LEU A 13 3.08 10.40 -5.02
N ASN A 14 3.41 11.12 -6.10
CA ASN A 14 4.24 12.32 -6.01
C ASN A 14 3.63 13.36 -5.07
N ARG A 15 2.31 13.61 -5.18
CA ARG A 15 1.60 14.54 -4.29
C ARG A 15 1.67 14.14 -2.83
N VAL A 16 1.46 12.86 -2.52
CA VAL A 16 1.47 12.34 -1.14
C VAL A 16 2.89 12.39 -0.57
N LEU A 17 3.88 11.85 -1.28
CA LEU A 17 5.27 11.83 -0.82
C LEU A 17 5.83 13.25 -0.63
N HIS A 18 5.49 14.18 -1.51
CA HIS A 18 5.89 15.57 -1.37
C HIS A 18 5.31 16.23 -0.12
N ARG A 19 4.03 15.96 0.21
CA ARG A 19 3.40 16.45 1.46
C ARG A 19 4.04 15.85 2.70
N LEU A 20 4.30 14.54 2.70
CA LEU A 20 5.00 13.87 3.80
C LEU A 20 6.39 14.45 4.02
N LYS A 21 7.16 14.65 2.94
CA LYS A 21 8.47 15.31 3.00
C LYS A 21 8.38 16.72 3.60
N ARG A 22 7.41 17.53 3.18
CA ARG A 22 7.20 18.88 3.74
C ARG A 22 6.80 18.87 5.21
N ALA A 23 6.16 17.81 5.69
CA ALA A 23 5.83 17.62 7.10
C ALA A 23 7.00 17.04 7.94
N GLY A 24 8.16 16.79 7.33
CA GLY A 24 9.31 16.18 8.03
C GLY A 24 9.15 14.67 8.29
N VAL A 25 8.20 14.00 7.63
CA VAL A 25 7.97 12.56 7.77
C VAL A 25 8.95 11.79 6.89
N SER A 26 9.59 10.78 7.48
CA SER A 26 10.43 9.81 6.77
C SER A 26 9.66 8.52 6.49
N VAL A 27 9.68 8.05 5.24
CA VAL A 27 9.06 6.78 4.83
C VAL A 27 10.17 5.75 4.58
N SER A 28 10.01 4.54 5.11
CA SER A 28 10.93 3.43 4.82
C SER A 28 10.68 2.92 3.40
N GLY A 29 11.61 3.20 2.47
CA GLY A 29 11.52 2.69 1.10
C GLY A 29 11.44 1.16 1.03
N LYS A 30 12.15 0.45 1.92
CA LYS A 30 12.12 -1.03 1.99
C LYS A 30 10.75 -1.59 2.39
N LYS A 31 9.96 -0.83 3.16
CA LYS A 31 8.62 -1.25 3.62
C LYS A 31 7.49 -0.66 2.78
N ALA A 32 7.81 0.23 1.84
CA ALA A 32 6.81 0.87 1.01
C ALA A 32 6.30 -0.12 -0.05
N VAL A 33 4.98 -0.27 -0.14
CA VAL A 33 4.31 -1.04 -1.19
C VAL A 33 3.72 -0.03 -2.17
N ILE A 34 4.23 -0.01 -3.41
CA ILE A 34 3.93 1.04 -4.40
C ILE A 34 3.69 0.37 -5.75
N ALA A 35 2.55 0.67 -6.39
CA ALA A 35 2.15 0.08 -7.68
C ALA A 35 2.09 -1.46 -7.67
N ASN A 36 1.62 -2.05 -6.57
CA ASN A 36 1.31 -3.47 -6.45
C ASN A 36 -0.20 -3.71 -6.59
N GLU A 37 -0.57 -4.92 -7.03
CA GLU A 37 -1.97 -5.36 -7.16
C GLU A 37 -2.65 -5.52 -5.79
N GLU A 38 -1.86 -5.81 -4.76
CA GLU A 38 -2.31 -5.98 -3.39
C GLU A 38 -1.37 -5.29 -2.39
N ALA A 39 -1.91 -4.88 -1.24
CA ALA A 39 -1.14 -4.35 -0.13
C ALA A 39 -1.75 -4.76 1.22
N VAL A 40 -0.91 -4.99 2.23
CA VAL A 40 -1.39 -5.19 3.60
C VAL A 40 -1.59 -3.83 4.26
N VAL A 41 -2.84 -3.51 4.60
CA VAL A 41 -3.23 -2.26 5.25
C VAL A 41 -3.94 -2.60 6.55
N VAL A 42 -3.33 -2.21 7.68
CA VAL A 42 -3.89 -2.41 9.04
C VAL A 42 -4.28 -3.88 9.30
N GLY A 43 -3.44 -4.83 8.89
CA GLY A 43 -3.66 -6.26 9.13
C GLY A 43 -4.66 -6.94 8.19
N TYR A 44 -5.07 -6.27 7.11
CA TYR A 44 -5.87 -6.84 6.03
C TYR A 44 -5.09 -6.81 4.73
N ARG A 45 -5.18 -7.89 3.96
CA ARG A 45 -4.74 -7.93 2.57
C ARG A 45 -5.82 -7.28 1.70
N CYS A 46 -5.49 -6.14 1.12
CA CYS A 46 -6.38 -5.35 0.29
C CYS A 46 -5.97 -5.51 -1.17
N SER A 47 -6.91 -5.94 -2.00
CA SER A 47 -6.76 -6.06 -3.45
C SER A 47 -7.87 -5.30 -4.16
N PHE A 48 -7.87 -5.35 -5.49
CA PHE A 48 -8.98 -4.82 -6.29
C PHE A 48 -10.31 -5.52 -5.99
N GLU A 49 -10.28 -6.80 -5.64
CA GLU A 49 -11.48 -7.62 -5.40
C GLU A 49 -12.09 -7.41 -4.01
N GLY A 50 -11.32 -6.85 -3.07
CA GLY A 50 -11.82 -6.55 -1.74
C GLY A 50 -10.75 -6.64 -0.65
N ARG A 51 -11.20 -7.04 0.54
CA ARG A 51 -10.36 -7.13 1.74
C ARG A 51 -10.46 -8.52 2.33
N LEU A 52 -9.31 -9.13 2.54
CA LEU A 52 -9.16 -10.42 3.23
C LEU A 52 -8.32 -10.23 4.50
N PRO A 53 -8.50 -11.08 5.53
CA PRO A 53 -7.60 -11.10 6.66
C PRO A 53 -6.17 -11.40 6.20
N GLU A 54 -5.18 -10.78 6.85
CA GLU A 54 -3.77 -11.14 6.65
C GLU A 54 -3.51 -12.56 7.18
N GLU A 55 -2.67 -13.33 6.47
CA GLU A 55 -2.48 -14.76 6.74
C GLU A 55 -1.93 -15.05 8.13
N GLY A 56 -0.98 -14.26 8.61
CA GLY A 56 -0.47 -14.39 9.98
C GLY A 56 -1.53 -14.14 11.05
N ASN A 57 -2.51 -13.26 10.78
CA ASN A 57 -3.66 -13.08 11.68
C ASN A 57 -4.60 -14.29 11.66
N MET A 58 -4.78 -14.96 10.51
CA MET A 58 -5.57 -16.20 10.44
C MET A 58 -4.86 -17.35 11.14
N GLU A 59 -3.55 -17.50 10.94
CA GLU A 59 -2.75 -18.56 11.54
C GLU A 59 -2.83 -18.54 13.07
N LYS A 60 -2.76 -17.35 13.68
CA LYS A 60 -2.91 -17.19 15.14
C LYS A 60 -4.24 -17.72 15.69
N ILE A 61 -5.32 -17.63 14.91
CA ILE A 61 -6.65 -18.12 15.32
C ILE A 61 -6.71 -19.64 15.14
N LEU A 62 -6.16 -20.15 14.04
CA LEU A 62 -6.18 -21.58 13.70
C LEU A 62 -5.27 -22.43 14.59
N THR A 63 -4.19 -21.85 15.10
CA THR A 63 -3.16 -22.51 15.92
C THR A 63 -3.21 -22.14 17.40
N TRP A 64 -4.31 -21.51 17.83
CA TRP A 64 -4.52 -21.16 19.24
C TRP A 64 -4.64 -22.41 20.11
#